data_AF-A0AA85KKW8-F1
#
_entry.id   AF-A0AA85KKW8-F1
#
_cell.length_a   1.000
_cell.length_b   1.000
_cell.length_c   1.000
_cell.angle_alpha   90.00
_cell.angle_beta   90.00
_cell.angle_gamma   90.00
#
_symmetry.space_group_name_H-M   'P 1'
#
loop_
_entity.id
_entity.type
_entity.pdbx_description
1 polymer ?
#
loop_
_entity_poly.entity_id
_entity_poly.type
_entity_poly.pdbx_seq_one_letter_code
_entity_poly.pdbx_strand_id
1 'polypeptide(L)'
;MSSEEVSGFLCPDCLKSFPDSEYLVQHFETTHASLCNDIIKSSAESKCNGETDKLHSYENLVGELSTHNLNLLNRITELEAVIRLLLNEAPLVDPKTIKDDELKDKVSSFLDYQAQLASTYSSIKSTDASLAEKDAKINQLEKRINELEIKDNIIKLDAITNTQVDTDNAEVQFTSEELVNNENSEDKSDQETNEDSLRINQRLNSLLSENESLKTELLSTKSELNSYQIKLADTSEINKLETELTNRSTCISILERQIQELKLTNKKLTEDLSVIQHTKDTLQTDLTTLRNDSEIKRKKSENEISRLTNELRELQKTNKALQENCDQLKLQADEAVKSNGMSEEKLISLEKELKVVRSDLQTESALSKKEIDSLMEKELCNVLKHTYR
;
A
#
# COMPACT_ATOMS: atom_id res chain seq x y z
N MET A 1 -42.31 -18.50 14.86
CA MET A 1 -41.09 -18.52 15.67
C MET A 1 -40.51 -17.13 15.63
N SER A 2 -40.52 -16.45 16.76
CA SER A 2 -40.13 -15.05 16.94
C SER A 2 -38.64 -14.88 16.66
N SER A 3 -38.33 -14.04 15.67
CA SER A 3 -36.99 -13.52 15.40
C SER A 3 -36.68 -12.45 16.44
N GLU A 4 -36.07 -12.85 17.56
CA GLU A 4 -35.44 -11.90 18.48
C GLU A 4 -34.14 -11.41 17.84
N GLU A 5 -34.06 -10.10 17.64
CA GLU A 5 -32.85 -9.41 17.20
C GLU A 5 -31.72 -9.68 18.19
N VAL A 6 -30.67 -10.34 17.72
CA VAL A 6 -29.48 -10.61 18.50
C VAL A 6 -28.65 -9.33 18.57
N SER A 7 -28.96 -8.46 19.54
CA SER A 7 -28.09 -7.35 19.94
C SER A 7 -27.29 -7.77 21.18
N GLY A 8 -26.04 -8.18 21.00
CA GLY A 8 -25.19 -8.58 22.13
C GLY A 8 -23.93 -9.38 21.74
N PHE A 9 -23.09 -9.64 22.74
CA PHE A 9 -21.93 -10.51 22.64
C PHE A 9 -22.39 -11.98 22.62
N LEU A 10 -21.97 -12.74 21.62
CA LEU A 10 -22.41 -14.12 21.42
C LEU A 10 -21.38 -15.13 21.94
N CYS A 11 -21.85 -16.14 22.65
CA CYS A 11 -21.03 -17.30 22.96
C CYS A 11 -20.84 -18.18 21.72
N PRO A 12 -19.60 -18.46 21.28
CA PRO A 12 -19.36 -19.24 20.07
C PRO A 12 -19.80 -20.71 20.21
N ASP A 13 -19.84 -21.24 21.43
CA ASP A 13 -20.10 -22.67 21.66
C ASP A 13 -21.60 -23.01 21.77
N CYS A 14 -22.40 -22.11 22.36
CA CYS A 14 -23.83 -22.35 22.56
C CYS A 14 -24.74 -21.30 21.91
N LEU A 15 -24.16 -20.31 21.21
CA LEU A 15 -24.85 -19.24 20.49
C LEU A 15 -25.83 -18.41 21.34
N LYS A 16 -25.67 -18.44 22.66
CA LYS A 16 -26.41 -17.55 23.57
C LYS A 16 -25.87 -16.13 23.45
N SER A 17 -26.79 -15.17 23.40
CA SER A 17 -26.50 -13.73 23.37
C SER A 17 -26.43 -13.18 24.80
N PHE A 18 -25.46 -12.32 25.03
CA PHE A 18 -25.22 -11.64 26.31
C PHE A 18 -25.16 -10.12 26.09
N PRO A 19 -25.67 -9.33 27.04
CA PRO A 19 -25.71 -7.87 26.91
C PRO A 19 -24.33 -7.21 27.01
N ASP A 20 -23.35 -7.86 27.66
CA ASP A 20 -21.98 -7.37 27.80
C ASP A 20 -20.94 -8.51 27.72
N SER A 21 -19.66 -8.11 27.62
CA SER A 21 -18.53 -9.04 27.53
C SER A 21 -18.21 -9.73 28.86
N GLU A 22 -18.53 -9.13 30.01
CA GLU A 22 -18.25 -9.74 31.32
C GLU A 22 -19.15 -10.96 31.57
N TYR A 23 -20.45 -10.87 31.25
CA TYR A 23 -21.36 -12.01 31.31
C TYR A 23 -21.00 -13.09 30.29
N LEU A 24 -20.49 -12.72 29.11
CA LEU A 24 -19.99 -13.69 28.13
C LEU A 24 -18.79 -14.48 28.68
N VAL A 25 -17.80 -13.79 29.24
CA VAL A 25 -16.60 -14.43 29.80
C VAL A 25 -16.97 -15.30 31.00
N GLN A 26 -17.81 -14.80 31.91
CA GLN A 26 -18.29 -15.59 33.05
C GLN A 26 -19.09 -16.82 32.61
N HIS A 27 -19.91 -16.70 31.56
CA HIS A 27 -20.62 -17.84 30.98
C HIS A 27 -19.65 -18.87 30.39
N PHE A 28 -18.61 -18.42 29.68
CA PHE A 28 -17.58 -19.28 29.12
C PHE A 28 -16.83 -20.05 30.23
N GLU A 29 -16.42 -19.35 31.29
CA GLU A 29 -15.71 -19.93 32.44
C GLU A 29 -16.57 -20.83 33.34
N THR A 30 -17.89 -20.68 33.34
CA THR A 30 -18.77 -21.51 34.20
C THR A 30 -19.43 -22.66 33.44
N THR A 31 -19.68 -22.50 32.14
CA THR A 31 -20.46 -23.45 31.34
C THR A 31 -19.59 -24.30 30.43
N HIS A 32 -18.43 -23.78 29.98
CA HIS A 32 -17.52 -24.45 29.05
C HIS A 32 -16.17 -24.82 29.69
N ALA A 33 -15.92 -24.42 30.95
CA ALA A 33 -14.69 -24.75 31.67
C ALA A 33 -14.48 -26.24 32.00
N SER A 34 -15.42 -27.13 31.67
CA SER A 34 -15.21 -28.57 31.80
C SER A 34 -14.26 -29.16 30.75
N LEU A 35 -13.83 -28.40 29.74
CA LEU A 35 -12.88 -28.89 28.73
C LEU A 35 -11.41 -28.76 29.11
N CYS A 36 -11.06 -28.05 30.20
CA CYS A 36 -9.65 -27.82 30.58
C CYS A 36 -9.12 -28.64 31.76
N ASN A 37 -9.95 -29.39 32.49
CA ASN A 37 -9.49 -30.10 33.70
C ASN A 37 -9.15 -31.59 33.51
N ASP A 38 -9.49 -32.21 32.37
CA ASP A 38 -9.29 -33.65 32.17
C ASP A 38 -7.95 -34.03 31.49
N ILE A 39 -7.14 -33.06 31.03
CA ILE A 39 -5.88 -33.35 30.34
C ILE A 39 -4.72 -33.68 31.31
N ILE A 40 -4.82 -33.36 32.59
CA ILE A 40 -3.71 -33.58 33.55
C ILE A 40 -3.74 -34.99 34.19
N LYS A 41 -4.72 -35.84 33.89
CA LYS A 41 -4.84 -37.16 34.57
C LYS A 41 -5.26 -38.33 33.68
N SER A 42 -4.51 -38.57 32.61
CA SER A 42 -4.39 -39.95 32.09
C SER A 42 -2.99 -40.21 31.56
N SER A 43 -2.10 -40.58 32.48
CA SER A 43 -0.96 -41.42 32.17
C SER A 43 -1.50 -42.79 31.77
N ALA A 44 -1.72 -42.97 30.47
CA ALA A 44 -1.89 -44.27 29.86
C ALA A 44 -1.19 -44.23 28.51
N GLU A 45 -0.14 -45.05 28.41
CA GLU A 45 0.66 -45.29 27.23
C GLU A 45 -0.23 -45.53 26.00
N SER A 46 -0.31 -44.54 25.11
CA SER A 46 -0.85 -44.72 23.77
C SER A 46 0.07 -44.05 22.78
N LYS A 47 0.67 -44.88 21.92
CA LYS A 47 1.45 -44.47 20.76
C LYS A 47 0.56 -43.70 19.77
N CYS A 48 0.55 -42.38 19.87
CA CYS A 48 -0.01 -41.50 18.85
C CYS A 48 1.00 -40.39 18.51
N ASN A 49 1.97 -40.73 17.65
CA ASN A 49 3.03 -39.84 17.17
C ASN A 49 2.53 -38.80 16.15
N GLY A 50 1.48 -38.03 16.45
CA GLY A 50 0.94 -37.07 15.46
C GLY A 50 0.20 -35.85 16.01
N GLU A 51 -0.18 -35.82 17.29
CA GLU A 51 -0.92 -34.67 17.86
C GLU A 51 -0.02 -33.67 18.61
N THR A 52 1.12 -34.12 19.14
CA THR A 52 2.09 -33.25 19.82
C THR A 52 2.73 -32.21 18.89
N ASP A 53 2.93 -32.54 17.62
CA ASP A 53 3.56 -31.65 16.64
C ASP A 53 2.65 -30.46 16.26
N LYS A 54 1.33 -30.67 16.27
CA LYS A 54 0.35 -29.60 15.99
C LYS A 54 0.20 -28.64 17.16
N LEU A 55 0.27 -29.15 18.40
CA LEU A 55 0.15 -28.33 19.60
C LEU A 55 1.36 -27.42 19.77
N HIS A 56 2.57 -27.95 19.52
CA HIS A 56 3.81 -27.17 19.49
C HIS A 56 3.82 -26.14 18.35
N SER A 57 3.23 -26.47 17.20
CA SER A 57 3.04 -25.52 16.09
C SER A 57 2.10 -24.36 16.47
N TYR A 58 1.08 -24.59 17.30
CA TYR A 58 0.15 -23.54 17.71
C TYR A 58 0.73 -22.66 18.81
N GLU A 59 1.44 -23.23 19.79
CA GLU A 59 2.19 -22.47 20.81
C GLU A 59 3.23 -21.55 20.18
N ASN A 60 3.98 -22.06 19.18
CA ASN A 60 4.96 -21.25 18.45
C ASN A 60 4.29 -20.10 17.69
N LEU A 61 3.15 -20.37 17.03
CA LEU A 61 2.40 -19.34 16.32
C LEU A 61 1.86 -18.25 17.26
N VAL A 62 1.37 -18.64 18.45
CA VAL A 62 0.89 -17.70 19.47
C VAL A 62 2.06 -16.88 20.03
N GLY A 63 3.23 -17.49 20.24
CA GLY A 63 4.45 -16.79 20.65
C GLY A 63 4.96 -15.79 19.61
N GLU A 64 4.98 -16.18 18.34
CA GLU A 64 5.33 -15.31 17.20
C GLU A 64 4.35 -14.15 17.06
N LEU A 65 3.04 -14.41 17.16
CA LEU A 65 2.00 -13.38 17.09
C LEU A 65 2.09 -12.41 18.27
N SER A 66 2.36 -12.91 19.48
CA SER A 66 2.54 -12.06 20.67
C SER A 66 3.77 -11.16 20.53
N THR A 67 4.87 -11.70 19.99
CA THR A 67 6.11 -10.96 19.71
C THR A 67 5.89 -9.89 18.65
N HIS A 68 5.17 -10.23 17.58
CA HIS A 68 4.80 -9.30 16.52
C HIS A 68 3.91 -8.16 17.03
N ASN A 69 2.90 -8.48 17.85
CA ASN A 69 2.02 -7.48 18.45
C ASN A 69 2.76 -6.55 19.40
N LEU A 70 3.71 -7.07 20.18
CA LEU A 70 4.57 -6.26 21.04
C LEU A 70 5.46 -5.32 20.22
N ASN A 71 6.00 -5.79 19.09
CA ASN A 71 6.79 -4.97 18.18
C ASN A 71 5.95 -3.85 17.54
N LEU A 72 4.72 -4.18 17.09
CA LEU A 72 3.77 -3.19 16.59
C LEU A 72 3.45 -2.14 17.66
N LEU A 73 3.19 -2.54 18.91
CA LEU A 73 2.91 -1.63 20.00
C LEU A 73 4.09 -0.68 20.28
N ASN A 74 5.32 -1.20 20.24
CA ASN A 74 6.52 -0.38 20.37
C ASN A 74 6.67 0.62 19.22
N ARG A 75 6.41 0.20 17.97
CA ARG A 75 6.43 1.10 16.81
C ARG A 75 5.35 2.17 16.87
N ILE A 76 4.16 1.82 17.35
CA ILE A 76 3.08 2.79 17.58
C ILE A 76 3.51 3.80 18.65
N THR A 77 4.13 3.34 19.73
CA THR A 77 4.63 4.21 20.81
C THR A 77 5.73 5.16 20.31
N GLU A 78 6.65 4.67 19.47
CA GLU A 78 7.68 5.49 18.83
C GLU A 78 7.07 6.52 17.86
N LEU A 79 6.09 6.12 17.05
CA LEU A 79 5.35 7.01 16.16
C LEU A 79 4.60 8.08 16.96
N GLU A 80 3.94 7.71 18.05
CA GLU A 80 3.28 8.66 18.95
C GLU A 80 4.27 9.63 19.58
N ALA A 81 5.46 9.18 19.98
CA ALA A 81 6.51 10.05 20.51
C ALA A 81 7.02 11.04 19.44
N VAL A 82 7.20 10.58 18.20
CA VAL A 82 7.57 11.44 17.06
C VAL A 82 6.46 12.43 16.73
N ILE A 83 5.20 11.99 16.73
CA ILE A 83 4.05 12.88 16.49
C ILE A 83 3.94 13.93 17.61
N ARG A 84 4.14 13.55 18.87
CA ARG A 84 4.18 14.50 20.00
C ARG A 84 5.32 15.51 19.87
N LEU A 85 6.49 15.07 19.40
CA LEU A 85 7.64 15.94 19.09
C LEU A 85 7.35 16.90 17.92
N LEU A 86 6.64 16.42 16.89
CA LEU A 86 6.27 17.23 15.72
C LEU A 86 5.16 18.24 16.02
N LEU A 87 4.25 17.90 16.95
CA LEU A 87 3.11 18.76 17.29
C LEU A 87 3.44 19.81 18.37
N ASN A 88 4.61 19.76 19.02
CA ASN A 88 5.04 20.73 20.05
C ASN A 88 3.96 21.05 21.11
N GLU A 89 3.04 20.13 21.40
CA GLU A 89 1.91 20.37 22.29
C GLU A 89 2.00 19.52 23.57
N ALA A 90 1.84 20.22 24.68
CA ALA A 90 1.57 19.71 26.02
C ALA A 90 0.25 18.88 26.02
N PRO A 91 -0.09 18.15 27.11
CA PRO A 91 -1.09 17.08 27.04
C PRO A 91 -2.48 17.57 26.60
N LEU A 92 -3.13 16.73 25.79
CA LEU A 92 -4.44 16.91 25.15
C LEU A 92 -5.46 17.63 26.06
N VAL A 93 -5.81 18.86 25.67
CA VAL A 93 -6.88 19.64 26.29
C VAL A 93 -8.24 19.14 25.80
N ASP A 94 -9.18 19.01 26.74
CA ASP A 94 -10.55 18.52 26.55
C ASP A 94 -11.26 19.25 25.37
N PRO A 95 -11.87 18.52 24.41
CA PRO A 95 -12.49 19.10 23.20
C PRO A 95 -13.56 20.16 23.47
N LYS A 96 -14.07 20.27 24.70
CA LYS A 96 -15.10 21.25 25.09
C LYS A 96 -14.59 22.66 25.37
N THR A 97 -13.27 22.88 25.33
CA THR A 97 -12.66 24.19 25.68
C THR A 97 -12.15 25.03 24.51
N ILE A 98 -12.15 24.51 23.27
CA ILE A 98 -11.71 25.26 22.10
C ILE A 98 -12.79 26.26 21.71
N LYS A 99 -12.49 27.56 21.79
CA LYS A 99 -13.40 28.64 21.37
C LYS A 99 -13.44 28.69 19.84
N ASP A 100 -14.62 28.95 19.27
CA ASP A 100 -14.83 28.99 17.81
C ASP A 100 -13.85 29.92 17.06
N ASP A 101 -13.41 31.00 17.70
CA ASP A 101 -12.42 31.93 17.13
C ASP A 101 -11.03 31.29 16.99
N GLU A 102 -10.63 30.44 17.94
CA GLU A 102 -9.35 29.74 17.91
C GLU A 102 -9.35 28.61 16.87
N LEU A 103 -10.49 27.94 16.70
CA LEU A 103 -10.69 26.98 15.62
C LEU A 103 -10.63 27.66 14.25
N LYS A 104 -11.25 28.83 14.11
CA LYS A 104 -11.22 29.62 12.87
C LYS A 104 -9.81 30.03 12.50
N ASP A 105 -9.01 30.51 13.47
CA ASP A 105 -7.61 30.87 13.23
C ASP A 105 -6.75 29.67 12.84
N LYS A 106 -6.96 28.50 13.47
CA LYS A 106 -6.28 27.25 13.09
C LYS A 106 -6.66 26.78 11.69
N VAL A 107 -7.94 26.88 11.32
CA VAL A 107 -8.41 26.54 9.96
C VAL A 107 -7.85 27.50 8.92
N SER A 108 -7.83 28.80 9.20
CA SER A 108 -7.22 29.80 8.31
C SER A 108 -5.72 29.54 8.12
N SER A 109 -4.98 29.28 9.20
CA SER A 109 -3.54 28.96 9.13
C SER A 109 -3.28 27.67 8.35
N PHE A 110 -4.13 26.65 8.49
CA PHE A 110 -4.04 25.42 7.71
C PHE A 110 -4.27 25.65 6.22
N LEU A 111 -5.28 26.46 5.86
CA LEU A 111 -5.56 26.78 4.46
C LEU A 111 -4.42 27.60 3.83
N ASP A 112 -3.84 28.54 4.57
CA ASP A 112 -2.67 29.31 4.11
C ASP A 112 -1.45 28.41 3.91
N TYR A 113 -1.22 27.45 4.81
CA TYR A 113 -0.15 26.46 4.67
C TYR A 113 -0.37 25.57 3.43
N GLN A 114 -1.60 25.12 3.18
CA GLN A 114 -1.93 24.35 1.98
C GLN A 114 -1.72 25.16 0.68
N ALA A 115 -2.03 26.46 0.69
CA ALA A 115 -1.76 27.34 -0.43
C ALA A 115 -0.25 27.51 -0.68
N GLN A 116 0.56 27.60 0.38
CA GLN A 116 2.03 27.65 0.27
C GLN A 116 2.61 26.33 -0.27
N LEU A 117 2.08 25.18 0.16
CA LEU A 117 2.47 23.87 -0.38
C LEU A 117 2.13 23.74 -1.87
N ALA A 118 0.94 24.19 -2.29
CA ALA A 118 0.56 24.17 -3.70
C ALA A 118 1.47 25.08 -4.55
N SER A 119 1.82 26.26 -4.03
CA SER A 119 2.74 27.20 -4.69
C SER A 119 4.15 26.60 -4.84
N THR A 120 4.71 26.04 -3.77
CA THR A 120 6.04 25.41 -3.80
C THR A 120 6.08 24.20 -4.73
N TYR A 121 5.04 23.36 -4.75
CA TYR A 121 4.94 22.24 -5.68
C TYR A 121 4.91 22.70 -7.14
N SER A 122 4.23 23.81 -7.44
CA SER A 122 4.23 24.39 -8.79
C SER A 122 5.61 24.90 -9.22
N SER A 123 6.39 25.48 -8.29
CA SER A 123 7.76 25.91 -8.54
C SER A 123 8.70 24.72 -8.76
N ILE A 124 8.59 23.66 -7.95
CA ILE A 124 9.37 22.43 -8.09
C ILE A 124 9.11 21.77 -9.46
N LYS A 125 7.83 21.69 -9.87
CA LYS A 125 7.47 21.14 -11.18
C LYS A 125 8.08 21.94 -12.34
N SER A 126 8.19 23.26 -12.20
CA SER A 126 8.85 24.10 -13.19
C SER A 126 10.37 23.90 -13.21
N THR A 127 11.01 23.66 -12.06
CA THR A 127 12.45 23.37 -12.00
C THR A 127 12.78 22.00 -12.54
N ASP A 128 11.94 20.99 -12.29
CA ASP A 128 12.11 19.62 -12.81
C ASP A 128 12.04 19.58 -14.34
N ALA A 129 11.12 20.35 -14.93
CA ALA A 129 11.05 20.50 -16.38
C ALA A 129 12.33 21.12 -16.97
N SER A 130 12.90 22.13 -16.30
CA SER A 130 14.16 22.76 -16.72
C SER A 130 15.37 21.83 -16.53
N LEU A 131 15.36 20.98 -15.50
CA LEU A 131 16.38 19.95 -15.27
C LEU A 131 16.34 18.90 -16.37
N ALA A 132 15.15 18.38 -16.72
CA ALA A 132 14.99 17.42 -17.80
C ALA A 132 15.47 17.96 -19.16
N GLU A 133 15.24 19.24 -19.44
CA GLU A 133 15.76 19.91 -20.65
C GLU A 133 17.30 19.98 -20.65
N LYS A 134 17.90 20.30 -19.50
CA LYS A 134 19.36 20.33 -19.35
C LYS A 134 19.97 18.94 -19.47
N ASP A 135 19.37 17.91 -18.89
CA ASP A 135 19.84 16.52 -19.02
C ASP A 135 19.78 16.04 -20.46
N ALA A 136 18.72 16.37 -21.20
CA ALA A 136 18.65 16.09 -22.63
C ALA A 136 19.78 16.77 -23.42
N LYS A 137 20.15 18.00 -23.05
CA LYS A 137 21.26 18.75 -23.67
C LYS A 137 22.62 18.16 -23.32
N ILE A 138 22.81 17.70 -22.08
CA ILE A 138 24.04 17.01 -21.64
C ILE A 138 24.22 15.73 -22.46
N ASN A 139 23.20 14.89 -22.55
CA ASN A 139 23.24 13.66 -23.36
C ASN A 139 23.58 13.94 -24.83
N GLN A 140 23.08 15.04 -25.39
CA GLN A 140 23.40 15.45 -26.76
C GLN A 140 24.87 15.86 -26.91
N LEU A 141 25.44 16.56 -25.92
CA LEU A 141 26.84 16.98 -25.92
C LEU A 141 27.79 15.80 -25.71
N GLU A 142 27.47 14.87 -24.80
CA GLU A 142 28.23 13.63 -24.60
C GLU A 142 28.30 12.81 -25.88
N LYS A 143 27.19 12.69 -26.61
CA LYS A 143 27.17 12.03 -27.92
C LYS A 143 28.12 12.71 -28.91
N ARG A 144 28.15 14.04 -28.96
CA ARG A 144 29.07 14.79 -29.82
C ARG A 144 30.53 14.62 -29.43
N ILE A 145 30.83 14.55 -28.14
CA ILE A 145 32.19 14.30 -27.63
C ILE A 145 32.66 12.91 -28.09
N ASN A 146 31.84 11.87 -27.89
CA ASN A 146 32.17 10.52 -28.34
C ASN A 146 32.39 10.45 -29.86
N GLU A 147 31.55 11.14 -30.66
CA GLU A 147 31.72 11.23 -32.11
C GLU A 147 33.03 11.93 -32.52
N LEU A 148 33.46 12.95 -31.78
CA LEU A 148 34.72 13.64 -32.01
C LEU A 148 35.92 12.80 -31.58
N GLU A 149 35.82 12.07 -30.48
CA GLU A 149 36.88 11.19 -29.97
C GLU A 149 37.13 10.00 -30.92
N ILE A 150 36.06 9.44 -31.50
CA ILE A 150 36.15 8.43 -32.57
C ILE A 150 36.87 9.02 -33.79
N LYS A 151 36.53 10.25 -34.21
CA LYS A 151 37.17 10.91 -35.35
C LYS A 151 38.65 11.21 -35.09
N ASP A 152 39.00 11.68 -33.90
CA ASP A 152 40.39 11.97 -33.51
C ASP A 152 41.24 10.69 -33.47
N ASN A 153 40.66 9.58 -32.98
CA ASN A 153 41.32 8.28 -33.01
C ASN A 153 41.56 7.76 -34.44
N ILE A 154 40.63 7.99 -35.38
CA ILE A 154 40.83 7.67 -36.80
C ILE A 154 41.98 8.50 -37.39
N ILE A 155 42.01 9.81 -37.11
CA ILE A 155 43.06 10.71 -37.61
C ILE A 155 44.44 10.33 -37.07
N LYS A 156 44.54 9.95 -35.79
CA LYS A 156 45.80 9.47 -35.18
C LYS A 156 46.28 8.17 -35.82
N LEU A 157 45.36 7.26 -36.16
CA LEU A 157 45.70 6.00 -36.84
C LEU A 157 46.24 6.28 -38.26
N ASP A 158 45.64 7.22 -38.99
CA ASP A 158 46.12 7.65 -40.31
C ASP A 158 47.49 8.35 -40.25
N ALA A 159 47.78 9.10 -39.17
CA ALA A 159 49.07 9.75 -38.97
C ALA A 159 50.21 8.77 -38.65
N ILE A 160 49.93 7.71 -37.88
CA ILE A 160 50.90 6.65 -37.57
C ILE A 160 51.22 5.84 -38.84
N THR A 161 50.21 5.58 -39.67
CA THR A 161 50.40 4.84 -40.93
C THR A 161 51.29 5.60 -41.94
N ASN A 162 51.34 6.94 -41.85
CA ASN A 162 52.17 7.79 -42.72
C ASN A 162 53.57 8.09 -42.18
N THR A 163 53.88 7.80 -40.91
CA THR A 163 55.20 8.10 -40.29
C THR A 163 56.15 6.89 -40.26
N GLN A 164 55.65 5.68 -40.53
CA GLN A 164 56.47 4.45 -40.57
C GLN A 164 57.30 4.28 -41.87
N VAL A 165 57.37 5.28 -42.75
CA VAL A 165 58.14 5.20 -44.02
C VAL A 165 59.53 5.85 -43.93
N ASP A 166 59.77 6.77 -42.99
CA ASP A 166 61.05 7.50 -42.92
C ASP A 166 61.57 7.58 -41.48
N THR A 167 62.36 6.59 -41.03
CA THR A 167 63.37 6.80 -39.97
C THR A 167 64.36 5.63 -39.88
N ASP A 168 65.25 5.51 -40.87
CA ASP A 168 66.57 4.93 -40.68
C ASP A 168 67.58 6.09 -40.70
N ASN A 169 68.07 6.57 -39.55
CA ASN A 169 69.47 7.00 -39.45
C ASN A 169 69.97 7.34 -38.03
N ALA A 170 71.18 6.81 -37.79
CA ALA A 170 72.31 7.41 -37.06
C ALA A 170 72.24 7.54 -35.52
N GLU A 171 72.75 6.49 -34.86
CA GLU A 171 73.41 6.57 -33.55
C GLU A 171 74.91 6.85 -33.76
N VAL A 172 75.44 7.94 -33.18
CA VAL A 172 76.87 8.26 -33.16
C VAL A 172 77.37 8.19 -31.71
N GLN A 173 78.29 7.28 -31.45
CA GLN A 173 79.05 7.16 -30.20
C GLN A 173 80.24 8.13 -30.19
N PHE A 174 80.44 8.83 -29.08
CA PHE A 174 81.65 9.58 -28.76
C PHE A 174 82.48 8.79 -27.72
N THR A 175 83.77 8.59 -27.99
CA THR A 175 84.75 8.05 -27.03
C THR A 175 85.78 9.14 -26.69
N SER A 176 86.09 9.26 -25.40
CA SER A 176 87.04 10.20 -24.82
C SER A 176 88.49 9.73 -24.94
N GLU A 177 89.40 10.64 -25.28
CA GLU A 177 90.86 10.45 -25.32
C GLU A 177 91.50 10.87 -23.99
N GLU A 178 92.37 10.01 -23.45
CA GLU A 178 93.15 10.20 -22.22
C GLU A 178 94.58 10.63 -22.60
N LEU A 179 95.04 11.76 -22.04
CA LEU A 179 96.38 12.33 -22.28
C LEU A 179 97.44 11.63 -21.42
N VAL A 180 98.46 11.09 -22.09
CA VAL A 180 99.69 10.56 -21.48
C VAL A 180 100.71 11.69 -21.38
N ASN A 181 101.15 11.98 -20.15
CA ASN A 181 102.38 12.74 -19.87
C ASN A 181 103.48 11.76 -19.44
N ASN A 182 104.64 11.82 -20.10
CA ASN A 182 105.93 11.95 -19.41
C ASN A 182 107.07 12.20 -20.39
N GLU A 183 107.74 13.34 -20.23
CA GLU A 183 109.06 13.62 -20.80
C GLU A 183 110.15 13.33 -19.77
N ASN A 184 111.26 12.81 -20.24
CA ASN A 184 112.63 12.90 -19.70
C ASN A 184 113.54 12.55 -20.89
N SER A 185 114.72 13.10 -21.14
CA SER A 185 115.54 14.20 -20.61
C SER A 185 116.84 14.11 -21.44
N GLU A 186 117.52 15.23 -21.73
CA GLU A 186 118.98 15.42 -21.63
C GLU A 186 119.47 16.61 -22.49
N ASP A 187 119.50 17.76 -21.83
CA ASP A 187 120.69 18.56 -21.49
C ASP A 187 121.78 18.86 -22.54
N LYS A 188 122.12 20.16 -22.66
CA LYS A 188 123.51 20.65 -22.54
C LYS A 188 123.67 22.17 -22.52
N SER A 189 124.54 22.57 -21.59
CA SER A 189 125.56 23.64 -21.59
C SER A 189 125.23 25.02 -20.98
N ASP A 190 125.80 25.20 -19.78
CA ASP A 190 126.70 26.28 -19.34
C ASP A 190 126.38 27.73 -19.72
N GLN A 191 125.70 28.47 -18.80
CA GLN A 191 126.08 29.79 -18.27
C GLN A 191 124.94 30.33 -17.37
N GLU A 192 125.29 31.18 -16.38
CA GLU A 192 124.39 32.04 -15.56
C GLU A 192 123.92 31.56 -14.17
N THR A 193 124.81 31.65 -13.19
CA THR A 193 124.48 31.48 -11.76
C THR A 193 123.62 32.62 -11.14
N ASN A 194 123.23 33.64 -11.91
CA ASN A 194 122.36 34.73 -11.46
C ASN A 194 120.98 34.72 -12.15
N GLU A 195 120.92 34.27 -13.40
CA GLU A 195 119.67 34.15 -14.16
C GLU A 195 118.84 32.94 -13.71
N ASP A 196 119.51 31.86 -13.32
CA ASP A 196 118.88 30.69 -12.71
C ASP A 196 118.25 31.01 -11.35
N SER A 197 118.92 31.82 -10.51
CA SER A 197 118.37 32.23 -9.20
C SER A 197 117.17 33.18 -9.35
N LEU A 198 117.16 34.00 -10.39
CA LEU A 198 116.02 34.86 -10.74
C LEU A 198 114.85 34.04 -11.30
N ARG A 199 115.10 33.07 -12.19
CA ARG A 199 114.11 32.12 -12.72
C ARG A 199 113.50 31.26 -11.60
N ILE A 200 114.32 30.79 -10.67
CA ILE A 200 113.87 30.03 -9.50
C ILE A 200 112.97 30.90 -8.62
N ASN A 201 113.35 32.15 -8.32
CA ASN A 201 112.50 33.05 -7.53
C ASN A 201 111.19 33.44 -8.25
N GLN A 202 111.23 33.69 -9.56
CA GLN A 202 110.01 33.93 -10.35
C GLN A 202 109.09 32.72 -10.33
N ARG A 203 109.65 31.51 -10.47
CA ARG A 203 108.88 30.26 -10.38
C ARG A 203 108.32 30.03 -8.98
N LEU A 204 109.08 30.33 -7.93
CA LEU A 204 108.64 30.22 -6.54
C LEU A 204 107.47 31.18 -6.25
N ASN A 205 107.55 32.42 -6.73
CA ASN A 205 106.47 33.41 -6.59
C ASN A 205 105.22 33.00 -7.39
N SER A 206 105.39 32.44 -8.59
CA SER A 206 104.27 31.89 -9.38
C SER A 206 103.58 30.74 -8.65
N LEU A 207 104.36 29.80 -8.10
CA LEU A 207 103.85 28.67 -7.32
C LEU A 207 103.18 29.14 -6.02
N LEU A 208 103.69 30.17 -5.35
CA LEU A 208 103.05 30.76 -4.17
C LEU A 208 101.71 31.42 -4.53
N SER A 209 101.67 32.17 -5.64
CA SER A 209 100.43 32.77 -6.15
C SER A 209 99.40 31.71 -6.54
N GLU A 210 99.85 30.64 -7.19
CA GLU A 210 99.01 29.49 -7.56
C GLU A 210 98.49 28.77 -6.31
N ASN A 211 99.33 28.59 -5.29
CA ASN A 211 98.93 27.96 -4.03
C ASN A 211 97.90 28.79 -3.25
N GLU A 212 98.06 30.13 -3.20
CA GLU A 212 97.04 31.00 -2.62
C GLU A 212 95.74 30.99 -3.47
N SER A 213 95.83 30.91 -4.80
CA SER A 213 94.66 30.72 -5.68
C SER A 213 93.94 29.40 -5.37
N LEU A 214 94.66 28.28 -5.32
CA LEU A 214 94.13 26.96 -4.99
C LEU A 214 93.51 26.92 -3.59
N LYS A 215 94.10 27.62 -2.63
CA LYS A 215 93.56 27.74 -1.27
C LYS A 215 92.24 28.51 -1.25
N THR A 216 92.10 29.59 -2.04
CA THR A 216 90.81 30.29 -2.18
C THR A 216 89.75 29.42 -2.85
N GLU A 217 90.13 28.67 -3.87
CA GLU A 217 89.24 27.72 -4.56
C GLU A 217 88.81 26.56 -3.65
N LEU A 218 89.75 26.02 -2.84
CA LEU A 218 89.47 25.00 -1.83
C LEU A 218 88.48 25.52 -0.76
N LEU A 219 88.63 26.77 -0.31
CA LEU A 219 87.71 27.36 0.65
C LEU A 219 86.32 27.60 0.02
N SER A 220 86.26 28.04 -1.23
CA SER A 220 85.01 28.22 -1.98
C SER A 220 84.28 26.89 -2.12
N THR A 221 84.95 25.87 -2.66
CA THR A 221 84.39 24.52 -2.81
C THR A 221 83.95 23.91 -1.48
N LYS A 222 84.71 24.13 -0.39
CA LYS A 222 84.31 23.69 0.95
C LYS A 222 83.03 24.38 1.45
N SER A 223 82.87 25.68 1.16
CA SER A 223 81.65 26.43 1.53
C SER A 223 80.43 25.98 0.72
N GLU A 224 80.63 25.70 -0.57
CA GLU A 224 79.59 25.13 -1.44
C GLU A 224 79.19 23.74 -0.98
N LEU A 225 80.17 22.87 -0.68
CA LEU A 225 79.93 21.53 -0.13
C LEU A 225 79.07 21.60 1.13
N ASN A 226 79.38 22.52 2.05
CA ASN A 226 78.62 22.70 3.29
C ASN A 226 77.18 23.18 3.01
N SER A 227 76.99 24.08 2.04
CA SER A 227 75.66 24.53 1.58
C SER A 227 74.83 23.37 1.01
N TYR A 228 75.44 22.52 0.18
CA TYR A 228 74.79 21.32 -0.34
C TYR A 228 74.46 20.32 0.77
N GLN A 229 75.34 20.14 1.76
CA GLN A 229 75.08 19.28 2.92
C GLN A 229 73.88 19.75 3.75
N ILE A 230 73.74 21.06 3.97
CA ILE A 230 72.58 21.63 4.68
C ILE A 230 71.29 21.39 3.89
N LYS A 231 71.31 21.61 2.57
CA LYS A 231 70.15 21.34 1.70
C LYS A 231 69.78 19.85 1.64
N LEU A 232 70.79 18.97 1.65
CA LEU A 232 70.57 17.52 1.66
C LEU A 232 70.00 17.03 3.00
N ALA A 233 70.37 17.70 4.09
CA ALA A 233 69.85 17.42 5.42
C ALA A 233 68.44 18.00 5.67
N ASP A 234 67.97 18.92 4.82
CA ASP A 234 66.61 19.45 4.91
C ASP A 234 65.59 18.45 4.38
N THR A 235 65.05 17.63 5.30
CA THR A 235 64.03 16.62 5.02
C THR A 235 62.61 17.14 5.24
N SER A 236 62.41 18.46 5.42
CA SER A 236 61.11 19.03 5.79
C SER A 236 60.00 18.74 4.77
N GLU A 237 60.30 18.84 3.47
CA GLU A 237 59.34 18.57 2.41
C GLU A 237 59.00 17.07 2.31
N ILE A 238 59.96 16.19 2.57
CA ILE A 238 59.75 14.73 2.61
C ILE A 238 58.77 14.39 3.75
N ASN A 239 59.03 14.91 4.95
CA ASN A 239 58.16 14.68 6.11
C ASN A 239 56.73 15.19 5.85
N LYS A 240 56.58 16.35 5.18
CA LYS A 240 55.28 16.89 4.80
C LYS A 240 54.55 15.96 3.83
N LEU A 241 55.23 15.48 2.79
CA LEU A 241 54.66 14.52 1.83
C LEU A 241 54.28 13.19 2.50
N GLU A 242 55.07 12.69 3.45
CA GLU A 242 54.75 11.48 4.23
C GLU A 242 53.49 11.65 5.07
N THR A 243 53.33 12.81 5.74
CA THR A 243 52.11 13.09 6.51
C THR A 243 50.87 13.17 5.61
N GLU A 244 50.99 13.82 4.45
CA GLU A 244 49.91 13.90 3.45
C GLU A 244 49.56 12.52 2.89
N LEU A 245 50.57 11.67 2.60
CA LEU A 245 50.37 10.30 2.15
C LEU A 245 49.60 9.47 3.19
N THR A 246 49.99 9.60 4.47
CA THR A 246 49.34 8.91 5.60
C THR A 246 47.89 9.35 5.76
N ASN A 247 47.63 10.66 5.64
CA ASN A 247 46.28 11.22 5.69
C ASN A 247 45.42 10.70 4.53
N ARG A 248 45.95 10.71 3.30
CA ARG A 248 45.25 10.18 2.13
C ARG A 248 44.97 8.69 2.25
N SER A 249 45.93 7.91 2.74
CA SER A 249 45.74 6.48 3.00
C SER A 249 44.60 6.23 3.99
N THR A 250 44.53 7.02 5.07
CA THR A 250 43.44 6.94 6.05
C THR A 250 42.08 7.29 5.42
N CYS A 251 42.01 8.36 4.61
CA CYS A 251 40.80 8.72 3.88
C CYS A 251 40.34 7.63 2.92
N ILE A 252 41.26 6.98 2.20
CA ILE A 252 40.95 5.86 1.31
C ILE A 252 40.32 4.71 2.10
N SER A 253 40.90 4.32 3.23
CA SER A 253 40.33 3.25 4.07
C SER A 253 38.93 3.57 4.59
N ILE A 254 38.65 4.84 4.92
CA ILE A 254 37.30 5.28 5.33
C ILE A 254 36.32 5.15 4.16
N LEU A 255 36.70 5.61 2.97
CA LEU A 255 35.87 5.54 1.76
C LEU A 255 35.59 4.08 1.36
N GLU A 256 36.59 3.20 1.45
CA GLU A 256 36.43 1.77 1.17
C GLU A 256 35.39 1.13 2.10
N ARG A 257 35.43 1.46 3.41
CA ARG A 257 34.43 1.00 4.36
C ARG A 257 33.03 1.51 4.01
N GLN A 258 32.89 2.80 3.69
CA GLN A 258 31.60 3.38 3.30
C GLN A 258 31.03 2.72 2.03
N ILE A 259 31.88 2.41 1.05
CA ILE A 259 31.47 1.69 -0.16
C ILE A 259 30.96 0.28 0.18
N GLN A 260 31.60 -0.42 1.12
CA GLN A 260 31.12 -1.75 1.54
C GLN A 260 29.77 -1.67 2.26
N GLU A 261 29.57 -0.68 3.15
CA GLU A 261 28.31 -0.44 3.84
C GLU A 261 27.17 -0.12 2.85
N LEU A 262 27.44 0.72 1.84
CA LEU A 262 26.49 1.02 0.78
C LEU A 262 26.15 -0.21 -0.07
N LYS A 263 27.13 -1.07 -0.37
CA LYS A 263 26.89 -2.34 -1.09
C LYS A 263 25.97 -3.27 -0.31
N LEU A 264 26.17 -3.41 1.01
CA LEU A 264 25.31 -4.20 1.88
C LEU A 264 23.89 -3.62 1.94
N THR A 265 23.78 -2.29 2.05
CA THR A 265 22.49 -1.60 2.08
C THR A 265 21.73 -1.78 0.77
N ASN A 266 22.40 -1.64 -0.38
CA ASN A 266 21.79 -1.87 -1.69
C ASN A 266 21.33 -3.32 -1.88
N LYS A 267 22.10 -4.30 -1.38
CA LYS A 267 21.67 -5.70 -1.40
C LYS A 267 20.38 -5.89 -0.61
N LYS A 268 20.31 -5.36 0.61
CA LYS A 268 19.10 -5.43 1.44
C LYS A 268 17.90 -4.76 0.78
N LEU A 269 18.07 -3.56 0.22
CA LEU A 269 17.01 -2.85 -0.50
C LEU A 269 16.52 -3.64 -1.73
N THR A 270 17.41 -4.35 -2.42
CA THR A 270 17.05 -5.21 -3.55
C THR A 270 16.21 -6.41 -3.10
N GLU A 271 16.58 -7.03 -1.98
CA GLU A 271 15.81 -8.11 -1.35
C GLU A 271 14.43 -7.62 -0.90
N ASP A 272 14.37 -6.47 -0.22
CA ASP A 272 13.11 -5.84 0.22
C ASP A 272 12.20 -5.51 -0.99
N LEU A 273 12.75 -4.99 -2.08
CA LEU A 273 12.01 -4.75 -3.32
C LEU A 273 11.43 -6.04 -3.92
N SER A 274 12.18 -7.15 -3.86
CA SER A 274 11.70 -8.44 -4.33
C SER A 274 10.53 -8.95 -3.49
N VAL A 275 10.57 -8.78 -2.16
CA VAL A 275 9.47 -9.13 -1.25
C VAL A 275 8.23 -8.28 -1.52
N ILE A 276 8.40 -6.96 -1.71
CA ILE A 276 7.30 -6.05 -2.05
C ILE A 276 6.65 -6.45 -3.38
N GLN A 277 7.47 -6.80 -4.38
CA GLN A 277 6.98 -7.22 -5.69
C GLN A 277 6.16 -8.53 -5.58
N HIS A 278 6.65 -9.53 -4.85
CA HIS A 278 5.89 -10.76 -4.60
C HIS A 278 4.55 -10.49 -3.88
N THR A 279 4.58 -9.62 -2.87
CA THR A 279 3.38 -9.24 -2.11
C THR A 279 2.35 -8.55 -3.01
N LYS A 280 2.81 -7.65 -3.90
CA LYS A 280 1.97 -6.99 -4.89
C LYS A 280 1.30 -8.01 -5.83
N ASP A 281 2.06 -8.97 -6.34
CA ASP A 281 1.52 -9.98 -7.27
C ASP A 281 0.50 -10.89 -6.58
N THR A 282 0.73 -11.22 -5.30
CA THR A 282 -0.22 -11.96 -4.46
C THR A 282 -1.52 -11.18 -4.27
N LEU A 283 -1.43 -9.92 -3.83
CA LEU A 283 -2.60 -9.05 -3.63
C LEU A 283 -3.38 -8.82 -4.94
N GLN A 284 -2.67 -8.71 -6.06
CA GLN A 284 -3.31 -8.56 -7.36
C GLN A 284 -4.10 -9.82 -7.74
N THR A 285 -3.56 -11.00 -7.45
CA THR A 285 -4.27 -12.28 -7.63
C THR A 285 -5.53 -12.33 -6.75
N ASP A 286 -5.41 -12.02 -5.46
CA ASP A 286 -6.54 -12.02 -4.52
C ASP A 286 -7.64 -11.04 -4.94
N LEU A 287 -7.27 -9.85 -5.40
CA LEU A 287 -8.23 -8.87 -5.93
C LEU A 287 -8.99 -9.40 -7.15
N THR A 288 -8.32 -10.12 -8.05
CA THR A 288 -9.01 -10.71 -9.21
C THR A 288 -9.99 -11.80 -8.79
N THR A 289 -9.62 -12.63 -7.82
CA THR A 289 -10.48 -13.67 -7.26
C THR A 289 -11.71 -13.06 -6.58
N LEU A 290 -11.52 -12.09 -5.68
CA LEU A 290 -12.63 -11.40 -5.00
C LEU A 290 -13.57 -10.70 -5.98
N ARG A 291 -13.02 -10.10 -7.03
CA ARG A 291 -13.83 -9.48 -8.10
C ARG A 291 -14.69 -10.53 -8.79
N ASN A 292 -14.12 -11.68 -9.16
CA ASN A 292 -14.89 -12.76 -9.79
C ASN A 292 -15.98 -13.32 -8.85
N ASP A 293 -15.67 -13.52 -7.58
CA ASP A 293 -16.64 -13.99 -6.58
C ASP A 293 -17.80 -13.01 -6.39
N SER A 294 -17.50 -11.71 -6.34
CA SER A 294 -18.52 -10.66 -6.26
C SER A 294 -19.43 -10.65 -7.49
N GLU A 295 -18.86 -10.86 -8.68
CA GLU A 295 -19.57 -10.91 -9.95
C GLU A 295 -20.49 -12.14 -10.05
N ILE A 296 -20.02 -13.30 -9.57
CA ILE A 296 -20.83 -14.52 -9.47
C ILE A 296 -21.99 -14.32 -8.49
N LYS A 297 -21.73 -13.75 -7.30
CA LYS A 297 -22.78 -13.46 -6.31
C LYS A 297 -23.82 -12.47 -6.87
N ARG A 298 -23.38 -11.42 -7.55
CA ARG A 298 -24.26 -10.44 -8.21
C ARG A 298 -25.17 -11.13 -9.23
N LYS A 299 -24.61 -11.92 -10.16
CA LYS A 299 -25.40 -12.67 -11.15
C LYS A 299 -26.41 -13.62 -10.52
N LYS A 300 -26.04 -14.30 -9.44
CA LYS A 300 -26.96 -15.18 -8.70
C LYS A 300 -28.14 -14.39 -8.13
N SER A 301 -27.89 -13.24 -7.51
CA SER A 301 -28.94 -12.37 -6.99
C SER A 301 -29.82 -11.79 -8.11
N GLU A 302 -29.25 -11.40 -9.25
CA GLU A 302 -30.02 -10.91 -10.41
C GLU A 302 -30.97 -11.97 -10.98
N ASN A 303 -30.50 -13.21 -11.09
CA ASN A 303 -31.32 -14.33 -11.50
C ASN A 303 -32.48 -14.59 -10.52
N GLU A 304 -32.21 -14.51 -9.22
CA GLU A 304 -33.22 -14.71 -8.19
C GLU A 304 -34.27 -13.59 -8.18
N ILE A 305 -33.85 -12.33 -8.31
CA ILE A 305 -34.76 -11.20 -8.47
C ILE A 305 -35.64 -11.39 -9.70
N SER A 306 -35.07 -11.85 -10.82
CA SER A 306 -35.82 -12.10 -12.05
C SER A 306 -36.86 -13.20 -11.86
N ARG A 307 -36.51 -14.28 -11.16
CA ARG A 307 -37.44 -15.38 -10.80
C ARG A 307 -38.59 -14.86 -9.94
N LEU A 308 -38.29 -14.20 -8.83
CA LEU A 308 -39.30 -13.66 -7.91
C LEU A 308 -40.19 -12.61 -8.57
N THR A 309 -39.64 -11.79 -9.46
CA THR A 309 -40.40 -10.80 -10.23
C THR A 309 -41.41 -11.47 -11.15
N ASN A 310 -41.04 -12.59 -11.79
CA ASN A 310 -41.95 -13.36 -12.63
C ASN A 310 -43.05 -14.02 -11.79
N GLU A 311 -42.70 -14.62 -10.65
CA GLU A 311 -43.67 -15.22 -9.72
C GLU A 311 -44.67 -14.18 -9.21
N LEU A 312 -44.19 -13.00 -8.80
CA LEU A 312 -45.05 -11.90 -8.36
C LEU A 312 -46.02 -11.48 -9.47
N ARG A 313 -45.56 -11.41 -10.73
CA ARG A 313 -46.40 -11.05 -11.87
C ARG A 313 -47.53 -12.07 -12.08
N GLU A 314 -47.23 -13.36 -11.96
CA GLU A 314 -48.26 -14.42 -12.08
C GLU A 314 -49.23 -14.42 -10.90
N LEU A 315 -48.75 -14.17 -9.68
CA LEU A 315 -49.61 -13.98 -8.50
C LEU A 315 -50.52 -12.75 -8.65
N GLN A 316 -50.02 -11.66 -9.23
CA GLN A 316 -50.84 -10.48 -9.51
C GLN A 316 -51.95 -10.77 -10.53
N LYS A 317 -51.63 -11.52 -11.60
CA LYS A 317 -52.64 -11.93 -12.59
C LYS A 317 -53.73 -12.80 -11.97
N THR A 318 -53.33 -13.81 -11.19
CA THR A 318 -54.28 -14.71 -10.53
C THR A 318 -55.14 -13.97 -9.51
N ASN A 319 -54.56 -13.07 -8.72
CA ASN A 319 -55.31 -12.24 -7.79
C ASN A 319 -56.33 -11.33 -8.50
N LYS A 320 -55.93 -10.72 -9.63
CA LYS A 320 -56.86 -9.92 -10.45
C LYS A 320 -58.04 -10.76 -10.95
N ALA A 321 -57.79 -11.97 -11.46
CA ALA A 321 -58.84 -12.88 -11.91
C ALA A 321 -59.77 -13.32 -10.76
N LEU A 322 -59.22 -13.56 -9.57
CA LEU A 322 -60.02 -13.87 -8.38
C LEU A 322 -60.88 -12.68 -7.94
N GLN A 323 -60.35 -11.46 -8.01
CA GLN A 323 -61.11 -10.24 -7.72
C GLN A 323 -62.29 -10.09 -8.69
N GLU A 324 -62.04 -10.24 -10.00
CA GLU A 324 -63.09 -10.20 -11.03
C GLU A 324 -64.18 -11.27 -10.79
N ASN A 325 -63.79 -12.49 -10.41
CA ASN A 325 -64.73 -13.55 -10.04
C ASN A 325 -65.55 -13.21 -8.79
N CYS A 326 -64.93 -12.61 -7.76
CA CYS A 326 -65.64 -12.18 -6.55
C CYS A 326 -66.69 -11.10 -6.87
N ASP A 327 -66.32 -10.13 -7.71
CA ASP A 327 -67.23 -9.07 -8.15
C ASP A 327 -68.40 -9.65 -8.95
N GLN A 328 -68.14 -10.65 -9.81
CA GLN A 328 -69.18 -11.35 -10.56
C GLN A 328 -70.14 -12.14 -9.65
N LEU A 329 -69.61 -12.89 -8.68
CA LEU A 329 -70.42 -13.64 -7.71
C LEU A 329 -71.28 -12.70 -6.85
N LYS A 330 -70.74 -11.53 -6.48
CA LYS A 330 -71.50 -10.52 -5.75
C LYS A 330 -72.70 -10.01 -6.55
N LEU A 331 -72.49 -9.72 -7.84
CA LEU A 331 -73.56 -9.30 -8.74
C LEU A 331 -74.63 -10.39 -8.91
N GLN A 332 -74.22 -11.65 -9.06
CA GLN A 332 -75.15 -12.80 -9.12
C GLN A 332 -75.95 -12.97 -7.82
N ALA A 333 -75.31 -12.78 -6.66
CA ALA A 333 -75.99 -12.83 -5.37
C ALA A 333 -77.04 -11.71 -5.24
N ASP A 334 -76.70 -10.48 -5.64
CA ASP A 334 -77.63 -9.34 -5.63
C ASP A 334 -78.83 -9.57 -6.57
N GLU A 335 -78.60 -10.12 -7.77
CA GLU A 335 -79.65 -10.51 -8.71
C GLU A 335 -80.57 -11.60 -8.14
N ALA A 336 -79.99 -12.62 -7.49
CA ALA A 336 -80.75 -13.70 -6.86
C ALA A 336 -81.61 -13.17 -5.70
N VAL A 337 -81.07 -12.29 -4.86
CA VAL A 337 -81.82 -11.63 -3.77
C VAL A 337 -82.99 -10.83 -4.33
N LYS A 338 -82.77 -10.06 -5.40
CA LYS A 338 -83.85 -9.27 -6.04
C LYS A 338 -84.94 -10.17 -6.64
N SER A 339 -84.55 -11.24 -7.34
CA SER A 339 -85.50 -12.22 -7.90
C SER A 339 -86.31 -12.93 -6.82
N ASN A 340 -85.66 -13.28 -5.71
CA ASN A 340 -86.32 -13.90 -4.57
C ASN A 340 -87.31 -12.93 -3.91
N GLY A 341 -86.94 -11.66 -3.72
CA GLY A 341 -87.85 -10.63 -3.21
C GLY A 341 -89.10 -10.45 -4.08
N MET A 342 -88.97 -10.43 -5.41
CA MET A 342 -90.13 -10.39 -6.30
C MET A 342 -91.00 -11.66 -6.21
N SER A 343 -90.39 -12.81 -5.96
CA SER A 343 -91.11 -14.08 -5.79
C SER A 343 -91.87 -14.12 -4.47
N GLU A 344 -91.28 -13.57 -3.40
CA GLU A 344 -91.90 -13.40 -2.09
C GLU A 344 -93.09 -12.42 -2.14
N GLU A 345 -92.95 -11.29 -2.83
CA GLU A 345 -94.06 -10.34 -3.08
C GLU A 345 -95.23 -11.00 -3.84
N LYS A 346 -94.93 -11.81 -4.86
CA LYS A 346 -95.95 -12.59 -5.59
C LYS A 346 -96.65 -13.60 -4.69
N LEU A 347 -95.89 -14.31 -3.84
CA LEU A 347 -96.46 -15.24 -2.87
C LEU A 347 -97.40 -14.53 -1.91
N ILE A 348 -96.99 -13.38 -1.35
CA ILE A 348 -97.83 -12.56 -0.48
C ILE A 348 -99.11 -12.11 -1.19
N SER A 349 -99.02 -11.74 -2.48
CA SER A 349 -100.21 -11.37 -3.28
C SER A 349 -101.17 -12.55 -3.45
N LEU A 350 -100.65 -13.72 -3.85
CA LEU A 350 -101.46 -14.94 -4.01
C LEU A 350 -102.08 -15.40 -2.69
N GLU A 351 -101.36 -15.28 -1.57
CA GLU A 351 -101.91 -15.57 -0.24
C GLU A 351 -103.09 -14.65 0.11
N LYS A 352 -103.00 -13.36 -0.23
CA LYS A 352 -104.11 -12.40 -0.05
C LYS A 352 -105.31 -12.78 -0.92
N GLU A 353 -105.09 -13.09 -2.20
CA GLU A 353 -106.14 -13.52 -3.13
C GLU A 353 -106.83 -14.80 -2.63
N LEU A 354 -106.07 -15.81 -2.20
CA LEU A 354 -106.61 -17.03 -1.62
C LEU A 354 -107.43 -16.76 -0.34
N LYS A 355 -107.03 -15.79 0.47
CA LYS A 355 -107.78 -15.39 1.67
C LYS A 355 -109.12 -14.76 1.31
N VAL A 356 -109.17 -13.96 0.24
CA VAL A 356 -110.42 -13.40 -0.30
C VAL A 356 -111.32 -14.52 -0.79
N VAL A 357 -110.82 -15.40 -1.67
CA VAL A 357 -111.57 -16.55 -2.20
C VAL A 357 -112.10 -17.44 -1.08
N ARG A 358 -111.30 -17.71 -0.03
CA ARG A 358 -111.75 -18.48 1.13
C ARG A 358 -112.89 -17.78 1.88
N SER A 359 -112.83 -16.46 1.99
CA SER A 359 -113.88 -15.67 2.62
C SER A 359 -115.17 -15.69 1.78
N ASP A 360 -115.04 -15.57 0.46
CA ASP A 360 -116.17 -15.64 -0.48
C ASP A 360 -116.83 -17.03 -0.46
N LEU A 361 -116.04 -18.11 -0.49
CA LEU A 361 -116.56 -19.48 -0.36
C LEU A 361 -117.26 -19.70 0.99
N GLN A 362 -116.76 -19.11 2.07
CA GLN A 362 -117.43 -19.18 3.37
C GLN A 362 -118.77 -18.42 3.39
N THR A 363 -118.83 -17.24 2.77
CA THR A 363 -120.09 -16.48 2.68
C THR A 363 -121.09 -17.18 1.77
N GLU A 364 -120.67 -17.72 0.64
CA GLU A 364 -121.50 -18.50 -0.29
C GLU A 364 -121.99 -19.80 0.35
N SER A 365 -121.14 -20.50 1.10
CA SER A 365 -121.54 -21.66 1.89
C SER A 365 -122.56 -21.30 2.97
N ALA A 366 -122.37 -20.17 3.67
CA ALA A 366 -123.32 -19.69 4.67
C ALA A 366 -124.67 -19.28 4.05
N LEU A 367 -124.66 -18.65 2.87
CA LEU A 367 -125.86 -18.32 2.10
C LEU A 367 -126.58 -19.58 1.65
N SER A 368 -125.87 -20.54 1.05
CA SER A 368 -126.41 -21.84 0.63
C SER A 368 -127.03 -22.58 1.81
N LYS A 369 -126.36 -22.58 2.97
CA LYS A 369 -126.88 -23.16 4.20
C LYS A 369 -128.19 -22.49 4.64
N LYS A 370 -128.22 -21.15 4.66
CA LYS A 370 -129.43 -20.37 5.00
C LYS A 370 -130.59 -20.65 4.03
N GLU A 371 -130.29 -20.83 2.75
CA GLU A 371 -131.29 -21.15 1.73
C GLU A 371 -131.83 -22.58 1.89
N ILE A 372 -130.97 -23.56 2.18
CA ILE A 372 -131.37 -24.93 2.53
C ILE A 372 -132.23 -24.93 3.80
N ASP A 373 -131.82 -24.21 4.85
CA ASP A 373 -132.57 -24.10 6.10
C ASP A 373 -133.96 -23.48 5.87
N SER A 374 -134.06 -22.43 5.04
CA SER A 374 -135.32 -21.79 4.64
C SER A 374 -136.22 -22.73 3.82
N LEU A 375 -135.66 -23.50 2.88
CA LEU A 375 -136.40 -24.52 2.12
C LEU A 375 -136.90 -25.64 3.03
N MET A 376 -136.08 -26.12 3.96
CA MET A 376 -136.50 -27.09 4.97
C MET A 376 -137.64 -26.56 5.83
N GLU A 377 -137.58 -25.31 6.29
CA GLU A 377 -138.62 -24.68 7.11
C GLU A 377 -139.94 -24.54 6.34
N LYS A 378 -139.85 -24.19 5.05
CA LYS A 378 -141.00 -24.12 4.13
C LYS A 378 -141.63 -25.49 3.90
N GLU A 379 -140.82 -26.53 3.71
CA GLU A 379 -141.32 -27.91 3.58
C GLU A 379 -141.90 -28.43 4.90
N LEU A 380 -141.30 -28.12 6.04
CA LEU A 380 -141.86 -28.45 7.35
C LEU A 380 -143.25 -27.80 7.53
N CYS A 381 -143.40 -26.54 7.12
CA CYS A 381 -144.68 -25.83 7.13
C CYS A 381 -145.70 -26.45 6.16
N ASN A 382 -145.28 -26.91 4.98
CA ASN A 382 -146.15 -27.62 4.03
C ASN A 382 -146.61 -28.97 4.58
N VAL A 383 -145.71 -29.75 5.16
CA VAL A 383 -146.02 -31.03 5.83
C VAL A 383 -147.00 -30.81 6.97
N LEU A 384 -146.76 -29.83 7.85
CA LEU A 384 -147.67 -29.49 8.95
C LEU A 384 -149.06 -29.04 8.46
N LYS A 385 -149.15 -28.27 7.37
CA LYS A 385 -150.42 -27.90 6.73
C LYS A 385 -151.19 -29.09 6.14
N HIS A 386 -150.49 -30.14 5.71
CA HIS A 386 -151.13 -31.36 5.20
C HIS A 386 -151.46 -32.39 6.28
N THR A 387 -150.87 -32.30 7.47
CA THR A 387 -151.10 -33.23 8.58
C THR A 387 -152.27 -32.83 9.48
N TYR A 388 -152.68 -31.55 9.48
CA TYR A 388 -153.79 -31.01 10.28
C TYR A 388 -155.08 -30.70 9.46
N ARG A 389 -155.35 -31.49 8.42
CA ARG A 389 -156.62 -31.42 7.66
C ARG A 389 -157.62 -32.46 8.14
#